data_AF-A0A0H1BFS5-F1
#
_entry.id   AF-A0A0H1BFS5-F1
#
_cell.length_a   1.000
_cell.length_b   1.000
_cell.length_c   1.000
_cell.angle_alpha   90.00
_cell.angle_beta   90.00
_cell.angle_gamma   90.00
#
_symmetry.space_group_name_H-M   'P 1'
#
loop_
_entity.id
_entity.type
_entity.pdbx_description
1 polymer ?
#
loop_
_entity_poly.entity_id
_entity_poly.type
_entity_poly.pdbx_seq_one_letter_code
_entity_poly.pdbx_strand_id
1 'polypeptide(L)'
;MREFVRYARRKSSIRDCPRDHFSAGPWHYIPDLPEFTICEDCYDDVVYDRSHTGIGKMVSRTPQMVPGRRDQQYTCQLYSPRMRTVFREAVQHGDFKYLATSALRRHEAEITFRERKKALLHDVARGYDRDAELRWNAEDWRRSE
;
A
#
# COMPACT_ATOMS: atom_id res chain seq x y z
N MET A 1 -1.70 -28.51 14.66
CA MET A 1 -2.36 -28.90 13.39
C MET A 1 -3.69 -28.17 13.15
N ARG A 2 -4.60 -28.08 14.14
CA ARG A 2 -5.92 -27.40 13.96
C ARG A 2 -5.82 -25.89 13.64
N GLU A 3 -4.90 -25.16 14.27
CA GLU A 3 -4.72 -23.73 14.00
C GLU A 3 -4.18 -23.44 12.60
N PHE A 4 -3.21 -24.24 12.14
CA PHE A 4 -2.67 -24.15 10.78
C PHE A 4 -3.78 -24.38 9.73
N VAL A 5 -4.64 -25.38 9.92
CA VAL A 5 -5.77 -25.64 9.01
C VAL A 5 -6.77 -24.48 9.02
N ARG A 6 -7.04 -23.87 10.18
CA ARG A 6 -7.90 -22.69 10.28
C ARG A 6 -7.31 -21.49 9.54
N TYR A 7 -6.01 -21.25 9.72
CA TYR A 7 -5.27 -20.20 9.01
C TYR A 7 -5.29 -20.44 7.50
N ALA A 8 -4.95 -21.65 7.05
CA ALA A 8 -4.92 -22.01 5.64
C ALA A 8 -6.29 -21.84 4.96
N ARG A 9 -7.38 -22.27 5.62
CA ARG A 9 -8.74 -22.06 5.11
C ARG A 9 -9.08 -20.58 4.98
N ARG A 10 -8.78 -19.77 5.99
CA ARG A 10 -9.03 -18.32 5.97
C ARG A 10 -8.23 -17.64 4.85
N LYS A 11 -6.93 -17.94 4.75
CA LYS A 11 -6.08 -17.38 3.69
C LYS A 11 -6.50 -17.81 2.30
N SER A 12 -6.93 -19.06 2.10
CA SER A 12 -7.38 -19.54 0.80
C SER A 12 -8.63 -18.83 0.26
N SER A 13 -9.41 -18.18 1.14
CA SER A 13 -10.58 -17.38 0.73
C SER A 13 -10.27 -15.90 0.46
N ILE A 14 -9.09 -15.41 0.85
CA ILE A 14 -8.69 -14.02 0.68
C ILE A 14 -7.99 -13.87 -0.68
N ARG A 15 -8.27 -12.78 -1.40
CA ARG A 15 -7.57 -12.49 -2.66
C ARG A 15 -6.12 -12.13 -2.38
N ASP A 16 -5.22 -12.59 -3.23
CA ASP A 16 -3.81 -12.22 -3.15
C ASP A 16 -3.62 -10.69 -3.18
N CYS A 17 -2.62 -10.21 -2.44
CA CYS A 17 -2.26 -8.81 -2.44
C CYS A 17 -1.94 -8.31 -3.87
N PRO A 18 -2.55 -7.21 -4.34
CA PRO A 18 -2.25 -6.63 -5.66
C PRO A 18 -0.85 -6.01 -5.73
N ARG A 19 -0.19 -5.85 -4.58
CA ARG A 19 1.13 -5.23 -4.45
C ARG A 19 1.14 -3.82 -5.05
N ASP A 20 2.04 -3.58 -5.98
CA ASP A 20 2.23 -2.36 -6.75
C ASP A 20 1.36 -2.28 -8.01
N HIS A 21 0.44 -3.23 -8.22
CA HIS A 21 -0.54 -3.13 -9.29
C HIS A 21 -1.72 -2.29 -8.83
N PHE A 22 -2.13 -1.35 -9.67
CA PHE A 22 -3.35 -0.59 -9.44
C PHE A 22 -4.55 -1.52 -9.58
N SER A 23 -5.36 -1.59 -8.52
CA SER A 23 -6.59 -2.36 -8.51
C SER A 23 -7.76 -1.52 -8.01
N ALA A 24 -8.90 -1.68 -8.67
CA ALA A 24 -10.18 -1.25 -8.14
C ALA A 24 -10.68 -2.27 -7.11
N GLY A 25 -11.43 -1.82 -6.12
CA GLY A 25 -12.02 -2.72 -5.14
C GLY A 25 -12.20 -2.06 -3.79
N PRO A 26 -12.82 -2.77 -2.85
CA PRO A 26 -12.92 -2.30 -1.48
C PRO A 26 -11.54 -2.43 -0.81
N TRP A 27 -11.16 -1.39 -0.05
CA TRP A 27 -9.89 -1.30 0.66
C TRP A 27 -10.13 -1.13 2.15
N HIS A 28 -9.20 -1.61 2.95
CA HIS A 28 -9.05 -1.15 4.32
C HIS A 28 -8.23 0.14 4.30
N TYR A 29 -8.61 1.13 5.10
CA TYR A 29 -7.91 2.42 5.20
C TYR A 29 -8.30 3.10 6.51
N ILE A 30 -7.60 4.17 6.86
CA ILE A 30 -7.96 5.05 7.97
C ILE A 30 -8.70 6.26 7.36
N PRO A 31 -9.90 6.65 7.83
CA PRO A 31 -10.63 7.78 7.25
C PRO A 31 -9.84 9.08 7.19
N ASP A 32 -9.02 9.35 8.21
CA ASP A 32 -8.14 10.52 8.28
C ASP A 32 -6.82 10.36 7.49
N LEU A 33 -6.61 9.22 6.82
CA LEU A 33 -5.44 8.91 5.99
C LEU A 33 -5.83 7.94 4.84
N PRO A 34 -6.63 8.41 3.86
CA PRO A 34 -7.15 7.58 2.77
C PRO A 34 -6.06 7.08 1.80
N GLU A 35 -4.89 7.72 1.74
CA GLU A 35 -3.74 7.28 0.95
C GLU A 35 -3.14 5.97 1.47
N PHE A 36 -3.36 5.67 2.76
CA PHE A 36 -2.90 4.44 3.40
C PHE A 36 -3.87 3.28 3.16
N THR A 37 -3.92 2.83 1.90
CA THR A 37 -4.77 1.72 1.45
C THR A 37 -4.14 0.36 1.70
N ILE A 38 -4.96 -0.57 2.20
CA ILE A 38 -4.54 -1.90 2.63
C ILE A 38 -5.50 -2.93 2.02
N CYS A 39 -4.96 -3.94 1.32
CA CYS A 39 -5.76 -5.04 0.81
C CYS A 39 -6.12 -6.01 1.94
N GLU A 40 -7.13 -6.86 1.72
CA GLU A 40 -7.59 -7.85 2.71
C GLU A 40 -6.47 -8.81 3.17
N ASP A 41 -5.59 -9.23 2.26
CA ASP A 41 -4.45 -10.11 2.57
C ASP A 41 -3.47 -9.46 3.57
N CYS A 42 -3.06 -8.22 3.29
CA CYS A 42 -2.17 -7.49 4.18
C CYS A 42 -2.86 -7.02 5.47
N TYR A 43 -4.17 -6.79 5.45
CA TYR A 43 -4.93 -6.53 6.67
C TYR A 43 -4.89 -7.75 7.60
N ASP A 44 -5.18 -8.94 7.07
CA ASP A 44 -5.13 -10.20 7.84
C ASP A 44 -3.73 -10.46 8.43
N ASP A 45 -2.68 -10.21 7.66
CA ASP A 45 -1.29 -10.48 8.09
C ASP A 45 -0.73 -9.46 9.09
N VAL A 46 -1.05 -8.18 8.92
CA VAL A 46 -0.31 -7.09 9.60
C VAL A 46 -1.19 -6.35 10.61
N VAL A 47 -2.46 -6.15 10.27
CA VAL A 47 -3.38 -5.26 11.00
C VAL A 47 -4.28 -6.02 11.95
N TYR A 48 -4.75 -7.22 11.58
CA TYR A 48 -5.79 -7.96 12.28
C TYR A 48 -5.53 -8.09 13.79
N ASP A 49 -4.35 -8.56 14.18
CA ASP A 49 -3.99 -8.75 15.60
C ASP A 49 -3.92 -7.44 16.40
N ARG A 50 -3.81 -6.30 15.70
CA ARG A 50 -3.73 -4.94 16.27
C ARG A 50 -5.02 -4.14 16.10
N SER A 51 -6.03 -4.70 15.44
CA SER A 51 -7.29 -4.02 15.08
C SER A 51 -8.19 -3.64 16.27
N HIS A 52 -7.78 -4.01 17.49
CA HIS A 52 -8.50 -3.76 18.73
C HIS A 52 -7.92 -2.59 19.55
N THR A 53 -6.76 -2.05 19.16
CA THR A 53 -6.00 -1.10 19.98
C THR A 53 -5.38 0.04 19.17
N GLY A 54 -5.36 1.25 19.74
CA GLY A 54 -4.64 2.41 19.21
C GLY A 54 -4.91 2.67 17.73
N ILE A 55 -3.85 2.90 16.96
CA ILE A 55 -3.91 3.15 15.51
C ILE A 55 -4.52 1.97 14.75
N GLY A 56 -4.32 0.73 15.20
CA GLY A 56 -4.89 -0.43 14.51
C GLY A 56 -6.43 -0.41 14.51
N LYS A 57 -7.06 0.16 15.53
CA LYS A 57 -8.52 0.35 15.59
C LYS A 57 -9.02 1.43 14.62
N MET A 58 -8.16 2.34 14.18
CA MET A 58 -8.51 3.41 13.23
C MET A 58 -8.65 2.86 11.81
N VAL A 59 -8.04 1.72 11.50
CA VAL A 59 -8.19 1.05 10.20
C VAL A 59 -9.59 0.45 10.10
N SER A 60 -10.28 0.71 8.99
CA SER A 60 -11.60 0.13 8.74
C SER A 60 -11.55 -1.40 8.81
N ARG A 61 -12.45 -2.00 9.60
CA ARG A 61 -12.50 -3.46 9.80
C ARG A 61 -13.04 -4.21 8.59
N THR A 62 -13.98 -3.59 7.90
CA THR A 62 -14.57 -4.12 6.68
C THR A 62 -14.01 -3.32 5.51
N PRO A 63 -13.50 -3.97 4.46
CA PRO A 63 -12.99 -3.25 3.31
C PRO A 63 -14.17 -2.52 2.64
N GLN A 64 -13.95 -1.26 2.26
CA GLN A 64 -14.97 -0.42 1.64
C GLN A 64 -14.34 0.47 0.58
N MET A 65 -15.16 1.12 -0.25
CA MET A 65 -14.65 2.05 -1.25
C MET A 65 -14.03 3.26 -0.56
N VAL A 66 -12.79 3.61 -0.94
CA VAL A 66 -12.14 4.83 -0.44
C VAL A 66 -12.96 6.03 -0.92
N PRO A 67 -13.33 6.97 -0.04
CA PRO A 67 -14.05 8.18 -0.43
C PRO A 67 -13.24 8.98 -1.46
N GLY A 68 -13.88 9.34 -2.57
CA GLY A 68 -13.18 9.94 -3.71
C GLY A 68 -13.86 9.63 -5.03
N ARG A 69 -13.11 9.63 -6.13
CA ARG A 69 -13.65 9.30 -7.45
C ARG A 69 -13.85 7.78 -7.58
N ARG A 70 -14.97 7.35 -8.17
CA ARG A 70 -15.35 5.92 -8.29
C ARG A 70 -14.40 5.09 -9.16
N ASP A 71 -13.59 5.74 -9.98
CA ASP A 71 -12.59 5.15 -10.88
C ASP A 71 -11.17 5.10 -10.27
N GLN A 72 -11.02 5.51 -9.01
CA GLN A 72 -9.71 5.58 -8.39
C GLN A 72 -9.19 4.18 -8.07
N GLN A 73 -8.03 3.87 -8.64
CA GLN A 73 -7.31 2.63 -8.38
C GLN A 73 -6.19 2.92 -7.38
N TYR A 74 -5.94 1.95 -6.51
CA TYR A 74 -4.91 2.07 -5.48
C TYR A 74 -3.98 0.86 -5.52
N THR A 75 -2.84 0.99 -4.86
CA THR A 75 -1.89 -0.09 -4.59
C THR A 75 -1.89 -0.39 -3.09
N CYS A 76 -1.46 -1.58 -2.68
CA CYS A 76 -1.47 -1.91 -1.26
C CYS A 76 -0.26 -1.29 -0.54
N GLN A 77 -0.44 -0.29 0.31
CA GLN A 77 0.69 0.33 1.01
C GLN A 77 1.47 -0.65 1.91
N LEU A 78 0.82 -1.69 2.42
CA LEU A 78 1.43 -2.74 3.25
C LEU A 78 2.06 -3.91 2.46
N TYR A 79 2.12 -3.88 1.12
CA TYR A 79 2.98 -4.83 0.41
C TYR A 79 4.47 -4.54 0.69
N SER A 80 4.82 -3.26 0.92
CA SER A 80 6.19 -2.82 1.22
C SER A 80 6.62 -3.30 2.61
N PRO A 81 7.75 -4.01 2.74
CA PRO A 81 8.33 -4.38 4.03
C PRO A 81 8.61 -3.16 4.92
N ARG A 82 9.07 -2.05 4.33
CA ARG A 82 9.31 -0.79 5.06
C ARG A 82 8.04 -0.26 5.68
N MET A 83 6.94 -0.20 4.92
CA MET A 83 5.65 0.27 5.43
C MET A 83 5.05 -0.65 6.49
N ARG A 84 5.32 -1.96 6.43
CA ARG A 84 4.95 -2.88 7.52
C ARG A 84 5.68 -2.53 8.82
N THR A 85 6.95 -2.12 8.75
CA THR A 85 7.70 -1.66 9.93
C THR A 85 7.15 -0.33 10.44
N VAL A 86 6.97 0.66 9.56
CA VAL A 86 6.36 1.95 9.91
C VAL A 86 5.03 1.77 10.64
N PHE A 87 4.14 0.94 10.11
CA PHE A 87 2.84 0.69 10.73
C PHE A 87 2.98 0.05 12.12
N ARG A 88 3.84 -0.96 12.27
CA ARG A 88 4.07 -1.63 13.55
C ARG A 88 4.63 -0.67 14.61
N GLU A 89 5.61 0.14 14.25
CA GLU A 89 6.21 1.15 15.13
C GLU A 89 5.20 2.22 15.52
N ALA A 90 4.44 2.74 14.55
CA ALA A 90 3.39 3.71 14.81
C ALA A 90 2.35 3.15 15.80
N VAL A 91 1.87 1.91 15.59
CA VAL A 91 0.92 1.27 16.50
C VAL A 91 1.52 1.08 17.90
N GLN A 92 2.79 0.64 17.98
CA GLN A 92 3.47 0.42 19.25
C GLN A 92 3.65 1.71 20.06
N HIS A 93 3.96 2.82 19.40
CA HIS A 93 4.21 4.11 20.06
C HIS A 93 2.99 5.03 20.11
N GLY A 94 1.87 4.65 19.47
CA GLY A 94 0.70 5.51 19.32
C GLY A 94 0.95 6.74 18.43
N ASP A 95 1.97 6.70 17.57
CA ASP A 95 2.40 7.84 16.75
C ASP A 95 1.69 7.84 15.38
N PHE A 96 0.45 8.36 15.37
CA PHE A 96 -0.32 8.50 14.14
C PHE A 96 0.33 9.48 13.16
N LYS A 97 0.98 10.53 13.66
CA LYS A 97 1.64 11.53 12.82
C LYS A 97 2.79 10.92 12.04
N TYR A 98 3.56 10.02 12.65
CA TYR A 98 4.63 9.28 11.99
C TYR A 98 4.08 8.37 10.87
N LEU A 99 2.99 7.63 11.13
CA LEU A 99 2.33 6.83 10.11
C LEU A 99 1.84 7.69 8.94
N ALA A 100 1.10 8.76 9.23
CA ALA A 100 0.54 9.67 8.23
C ALA A 100 1.64 10.29 7.35
N THR A 101 2.68 10.84 7.98
CA THR A 101 3.81 11.46 7.26
C THR A 101 4.51 10.45 6.35
N SER A 102 4.71 9.22 6.82
CA SER A 102 5.38 8.16 6.05
C SER A 102 4.53 7.64 4.90
N ALA A 103 3.22 7.48 5.11
CA ALA A 103 2.28 7.05 4.08
C ALA A 103 2.11 8.11 2.98
N LEU A 104 1.95 9.38 3.34
CA LEU A 104 1.82 10.47 2.37
C LEU A 104 3.08 10.62 1.51
N ARG A 105 4.28 10.61 2.13
CA ARG A 105 5.56 10.67 1.40
C ARG A 105 5.69 9.52 0.41
N ARG A 106 5.31 8.30 0.82
CA ARG A 106 5.34 7.14 -0.06
C ARG A 106 4.34 7.28 -1.21
N HIS A 107 3.14 7.76 -0.92
CA HIS A 107 2.10 7.97 -1.93
C HIS A 107 2.54 9.00 -2.99
N GLU A 108 3.11 10.13 -2.58
CA GLU A 108 3.69 11.13 -3.48
C GLU A 108 4.84 10.56 -4.31
N ALA A 109 5.75 9.80 -3.69
CA ALA A 109 6.83 9.13 -4.40
C ALA A 109 6.30 8.12 -5.44
N GLU A 110 5.23 7.40 -5.13
CA GLU A 110 4.60 6.45 -6.06
C GLU A 110 3.98 7.15 -7.27
N ILE A 111 3.24 8.25 -7.02
CA ILE A 111 2.67 9.07 -8.09
C ILE A 111 3.79 9.59 -8.99
N THR A 112 4.82 10.21 -8.40
CA THR A 112 5.95 10.80 -9.13
C THR A 112 6.69 9.75 -9.96
N PHE A 113 7.00 8.59 -9.36
CA PHE A 113 7.64 7.47 -10.04
C PHE A 113 6.85 7.04 -11.28
N ARG A 114 5.54 6.90 -11.16
CA ARG A 114 4.67 6.42 -12.24
C ARG A 114 4.49 7.44 -13.34
N GLU A 115 4.25 8.70 -13.00
CA GLU A 115 4.13 9.78 -13.99
C GLU A 115 5.42 9.91 -14.80
N ARG A 116 6.57 9.91 -14.11
CA ARG A 116 7.88 9.94 -14.77
C ARG A 116 8.12 8.70 -15.62
N LYS A 117 7.82 7.50 -15.11
CA LYS A 117 7.93 6.25 -15.88
C LYS A 117 7.08 6.30 -17.15
N LYS A 118 5.84 6.79 -17.06
CA LYS A 118 4.93 6.92 -18.21
C LYS A 118 5.48 7.88 -19.26
N ALA A 119 5.98 9.05 -18.83
CA ALA A 119 6.58 10.02 -19.74
C ALA A 119 7.82 9.45 -20.45
N LEU A 120 8.72 8.80 -19.71
CA LEU A 120 9.91 8.16 -20.27
C LEU A 120 9.57 7.03 -21.25
N LEU A 121 8.59 6.18 -20.93
CA LEU A 121 8.16 5.11 -21.84
C LEU A 121 7.53 5.67 -23.13
N HIS A 122 6.86 6.81 -23.05
CA HIS A 122 6.33 7.47 -24.23
C HIS A 122 7.43 8.07 -25.11
N ASP A 123 8.51 8.60 -24.53
CA ASP A 123 9.72 9.00 -25.27
C ASP A 123 10.39 7.80 -25.95
N VAL A 124 10.52 6.67 -25.25
CA VAL A 124 11.05 5.42 -25.82
C VAL A 124 10.20 4.95 -27.00
N ALA A 125 8.87 5.02 -26.89
CA ALA A 125 7.96 4.66 -27.98
C ALA A 125 8.12 5.56 -29.23
N ARG A 126 8.67 6.77 -29.07
CA ARG A 126 9.02 7.69 -30.17
C ARG A 126 10.44 7.48 -30.70
N GLY A 127 11.21 6.55 -30.12
CA GLY A 127 12.58 6.21 -30.53
C GLY A 127 13.68 6.94 -29.76
N TYR A 128 13.37 7.68 -28.69
CA TYR A 128 14.39 8.30 -27.85
C TYR A 128 15.00 7.30 -26.86
N ASP A 129 16.33 7.31 -26.71
CA ASP A 129 17.00 6.55 -25.65
C ASP A 129 16.78 7.25 -24.29
N ARG A 130 16.21 6.51 -23.34
CA ARG A 130 15.89 6.94 -21.97
C ARG A 130 16.29 5.90 -20.92
N ASP A 131 17.19 4.99 -21.25
CA ASP A 131 17.54 3.85 -20.39
C ASP A 131 18.18 4.29 -19.07
N ALA A 132 18.98 5.36 -19.09
CA ALA A 132 19.57 5.92 -17.88
C ALA A 132 18.50 6.51 -16.95
N GLU A 133 17.56 7.28 -17.49
CA GLU A 133 16.49 7.92 -16.74
C GLU A 133 15.50 6.90 -16.18
N LEU A 134 15.18 5.83 -16.93
CA LEU A 134 14.34 4.73 -16.45
C LEU A 134 14.98 3.99 -15.28
N ARG A 135 16.29 3.71 -15.36
CA ARG A 135 17.05 3.10 -14.25
C ARG A 135 17.08 3.99 -13.02
N TRP A 136 17.39 5.27 -13.21
CA TRP A 136 17.40 6.25 -12.13
C TRP A 136 16.02 6.35 -11.46
N ASN A 137 14.94 6.39 -12.23
CA ASN A 137 13.58 6.45 -11.69
C ASN A 137 13.23 5.20 -10.86
N ALA A 138 13.68 4.02 -11.28
CA ALA A 138 13.50 2.78 -10.53
C ALA A 138 14.38 2.70 -9.26
N GLU A 139 15.57 3.29 -9.27
CA GLU A 139 16.42 3.43 -8.08
C GLU A 139 15.83 4.38 -7.05
N ASP A 140 15.29 5.51 -7.51
CA ASP A 140 14.64 6.49 -6.66
C ASP A 140 13.40 5.90 -5.97
N TRP A 141 12.55 5.18 -6.72
CA TRP A 141 11.40 4.46 -6.14
C TRP A 141 11.79 3.45 -5.08
N ARG A 142 12.85 2.66 -5.31
CA ARG A 142 13.35 1.67 -4.34
C ARG A 142 13.76 2.28 -2.99
N ARG A 143 14.12 3.57 -2.94
CA ARG A 143 14.42 4.25 -1.68
C ARG A 143 13.18 4.56 -0.85
N SER A 144 12.01 4.55 -1.50
CA SER A 144 10.71 4.80 -0.88
C SER A 144 9.92 3.50 -0.60
N GLU A 145 10.35 2.38 -1.17
CA GLU A 145 9.90 1.00 -0.92
C GLU A 145 10.38 0.42 0.42
#